data_AF-A0A9P6IM75-F1
#
_entry.id   AF-A0A9P6IM75-F1
#
_cell.length_a   1.000
_cell.length_b   1.000
_cell.length_c   1.000
_cell.angle_alpha   90.00
_cell.angle_beta   90.00
_cell.angle_gamma   90.00
#
_symmetry.space_group_name_H-M   'P 1'
#
loop_
_entity.id
_entity.type
_entity.pdbx_description
1 polymer ?
#
loop_
_entity_poly.entity_id
_entity_poly.type
_entity_poly.pdbx_seq_one_letter_code
_entity_poly.pdbx_strand_id
1 'polypeptide(L)'
;RFQRLDKSKFWKLNSGTCVETVLFGCSLTTNATIKIRSYTIDFECPITKGLFTSEDWDEIKDQNQFVLPKLPATTIEYLVKIKQAMIDHRPVKEVLSPMEDSYSCDLILDTFRVWERMYRKTPSPFVVQDLTEAFWGRKSWPLLMELLGDQDNVYMIDGEKTGLDSSKRKNQGRQLNPDTSIPRKRMGRKLDLIARDVLDKKDWMIVERMRSWDEKSTKFLKESGCDLFRETHTIMTHRLQDTANRHFKDDARFFGVYTGDRGFRSFELRPARVESYVSLYREHPVYELPTSVTDMKAHVQGIVHLLQLRECMIDTIASYRRIEQGDDIGNESEQEQDLSWVYGNGRGGLDGETTLASSLSDYPDDSICLEMEDGSPLGMTPEPSSNWPLVMDGDDDDLDLYSDKD
;
A
#
# COMPACT_ATOMS: atom_id res chain seq x y z
N ARG A 1 22.66 -21.81 -1.67
CA ARG A 1 22.42 -20.45 -2.24
C ARG A 1 23.20 -19.40 -1.46
N PHE A 2 23.02 -19.30 -0.14
CA PHE A 2 23.75 -18.34 0.73
C PHE A 2 25.28 -18.40 0.58
N GLN A 3 25.88 -19.60 0.58
CA GLN A 3 27.33 -19.77 0.39
C GLN A 3 27.88 -19.26 -0.95
N ARG A 4 27.01 -19.01 -1.94
CA ARG A 4 27.39 -18.48 -3.26
C ARG A 4 27.24 -16.96 -3.34
N LEU A 5 26.71 -16.31 -2.30
CA LEU A 5 26.59 -14.86 -2.25
C LEU A 5 27.96 -14.23 -2.01
N ASP A 6 28.16 -13.06 -2.59
CA ASP A 6 29.38 -12.29 -2.40
C ASP A 6 29.36 -11.62 -1.02
N LYS A 7 30.19 -12.12 -0.11
CA LYS A 7 30.27 -11.62 1.27
C LYS A 7 30.80 -10.19 1.35
N SER A 8 31.44 -9.66 0.31
CA SER A 8 31.88 -8.26 0.28
C SER A 8 30.70 -7.29 0.22
N LYS A 9 29.55 -7.77 -0.26
CA LYS A 9 28.30 -7.00 -0.41
C LYS A 9 27.37 -7.08 0.80
N PHE A 10 27.75 -7.87 1.80
CA PHE A 10 26.91 -8.04 2.98
C PHE A 10 26.83 -6.76 3.79
N TRP A 11 25.62 -6.43 4.24
CA TRP A 11 25.40 -5.27 5.09
C TRP A 11 25.93 -5.55 6.50
N LYS A 12 26.99 -4.81 6.85
CA LYS A 12 27.61 -4.82 8.18
C LYS A 12 27.15 -3.61 8.99
N LEU A 13 26.66 -3.88 10.19
CA LEU A 13 26.33 -2.89 11.21
C LEU A 13 27.59 -2.47 11.98
N ASN A 14 27.52 -1.39 12.75
CA ASN A 14 28.65 -0.86 13.52
C ASN A 14 29.17 -1.84 14.57
N SER A 15 28.32 -2.71 15.11
CA SER A 15 28.69 -3.80 16.01
C SER A 15 29.53 -4.89 15.33
N GLY A 16 29.62 -4.89 13.99
CA GLY A 16 30.18 -5.97 13.19
C GLY A 16 29.17 -7.05 12.81
N THR A 17 27.92 -6.97 13.30
CA THR A 17 26.83 -7.86 12.90
C THR A 17 26.61 -7.79 11.39
N CYS A 18 26.53 -8.95 10.75
CA CYS A 18 26.18 -9.07 9.33
C CYS A 18 24.70 -9.45 9.19
N VAL A 19 23.93 -8.55 8.60
CA VAL A 19 22.46 -8.66 8.49
C VAL A 19 22.04 -9.91 7.72
N GLU A 20 22.64 -10.20 6.56
CA GLU A 20 22.32 -11.38 5.76
C GLU A 20 22.60 -12.68 6.53
N THR A 21 23.64 -12.69 7.38
CA THR A 21 23.98 -13.88 8.18
C THR A 21 22.94 -14.11 9.28
N VAL A 22 22.48 -13.05 9.94
CA VAL A 22 21.40 -13.11 10.94
C VAL A 22 20.10 -13.63 10.30
N LEU A 23 19.69 -13.02 9.18
CA LEU A 23 18.48 -13.42 8.45
C LEU A 23 18.59 -14.85 7.92
N PHE A 24 19.75 -15.25 7.38
CA PHE A 24 19.98 -16.63 6.93
C PHE A 24 19.84 -17.62 8.08
N GLY A 25 20.47 -17.35 9.24
CA GLY A 25 20.38 -18.20 10.41
C GLY A 25 18.92 -18.41 10.85
N CYS A 26 18.14 -17.34 10.93
CA CYS A 26 16.71 -17.43 11.25
C CYS A 26 15.91 -18.16 10.15
N SER A 27 16.24 -17.94 8.88
CA SER A 27 15.52 -18.53 7.73
C SER A 27 15.49 -20.06 7.69
N LEU A 28 16.46 -20.70 8.35
CA LEU A 28 16.56 -22.16 8.48
C LEU A 28 15.58 -22.75 9.49
N THR A 29 14.94 -21.91 10.31
CA THR A 29 13.95 -22.36 11.30
C THR A 29 12.58 -22.61 10.64
N THR A 30 11.79 -23.51 11.24
CA THR A 30 10.45 -23.85 10.75
C THR A 30 9.49 -22.65 10.78
N ASN A 31 9.67 -21.76 11.77
CA ASN A 31 8.83 -20.59 12.00
C ASN A 31 9.26 -19.34 11.22
N ALA A 32 10.31 -19.43 10.40
CA ALA A 32 10.75 -18.31 9.59
C ALA A 32 9.65 -17.83 8.63
N THR A 33 9.34 -16.53 8.70
CA THR A 33 8.39 -15.91 7.77
C THR A 33 8.93 -15.93 6.35
N ILE A 34 8.04 -15.79 5.36
CA ILE A 34 8.46 -15.67 3.97
C ILE A 34 9.38 -14.46 3.73
N LYS A 35 9.12 -13.34 4.43
CA LYS A 35 9.93 -12.12 4.37
C LYS A 35 11.37 -12.40 4.81
N ILE A 36 11.57 -13.09 5.94
CA ILE A 36 12.91 -13.49 6.43
C ILE A 36 13.61 -14.43 5.42
N ARG A 37 12.88 -15.40 4.86
CA ARG A 37 13.42 -16.33 3.84
C ARG A 37 13.81 -15.63 2.54
N SER A 38 13.27 -14.44 2.30
CA SER A 38 13.62 -13.54 1.19
C SER A 38 14.64 -12.47 1.59
N TYR A 39 15.36 -12.62 2.71
CA TYR A 39 16.31 -11.63 3.24
C TYR A 39 15.69 -10.24 3.41
N THR A 40 14.43 -10.19 3.84
CA THR A 40 13.70 -8.95 4.04
C THR A 40 13.56 -8.61 5.53
N ILE A 41 13.93 -7.39 5.91
CA ILE A 41 13.66 -6.83 7.23
C ILE A 41 12.26 -6.22 7.24
N ASP A 42 11.36 -6.83 7.99
CA ASP A 42 10.02 -6.32 8.29
C ASP A 42 10.06 -5.47 9.57
N PHE A 43 9.83 -4.16 9.42
CA PHE A 43 9.90 -3.19 10.53
C PHE A 43 8.74 -3.30 11.52
N GLU A 44 7.64 -3.94 11.12
CA GLU A 44 6.45 -4.11 11.96
C GLU A 44 6.42 -5.51 12.61
N CYS A 45 7.36 -6.40 12.26
CA CYS A 45 7.40 -7.77 12.76
C CYS A 45 8.26 -7.89 14.04
N PRO A 46 7.68 -8.26 15.20
CA PRO A 46 8.42 -8.44 16.45
C PRO A 46 9.49 -9.53 16.35
N ILE A 47 9.24 -10.58 15.56
CA ILE A 47 10.21 -11.67 15.34
C ILE A 47 11.46 -11.12 14.65
N THR A 48 11.30 -10.35 13.57
CA THR A 48 12.43 -9.74 12.85
C THR A 48 13.21 -8.81 13.75
N LYS A 49 12.51 -7.94 14.50
CA LYS A 49 13.15 -7.04 15.48
C LYS A 49 13.97 -7.83 16.52
N GLY A 50 13.42 -8.93 17.04
CA GLY A 50 14.08 -9.77 18.04
C GLY A 50 15.31 -10.52 17.55
N LEU A 51 15.65 -10.46 16.25
CA LEU A 51 16.87 -11.05 15.71
C LEU A 51 18.12 -10.17 15.95
N PHE A 52 17.92 -8.90 16.27
CA PHE A 52 18.99 -7.91 16.40
C PHE A 52 19.07 -7.41 17.84
N THR A 53 20.26 -6.95 18.25
CA THR A 53 20.41 -6.22 19.51
C THR A 53 19.65 -4.89 19.43
N SER A 54 19.39 -4.25 20.58
CA SER A 54 18.75 -2.93 20.58
C SER A 54 19.56 -1.90 19.81
N GLU A 55 20.88 -1.88 19.98
CA GLU A 55 21.81 -0.99 19.26
C GLU A 55 21.78 -1.23 17.74
N ASP A 56 21.86 -2.50 17.31
CA ASP A 56 21.79 -2.88 15.89
C ASP A 56 20.45 -2.48 15.27
N TRP A 57 19.35 -2.66 16.02
CA TRP A 57 18.02 -2.33 15.54
C TRP A 57 17.78 -0.82 15.42
N ASP A 58 18.30 -0.04 16.37
CA ASP A 58 18.22 1.41 16.32
C ASP A 58 19.08 1.95 15.16
N GLU A 59 20.27 1.40 14.92
CA GLU A 59 21.07 1.69 13.71
C GLU A 59 20.29 1.39 12.42
N ILE A 60 19.67 0.20 12.32
CA ILE A 60 18.85 -0.20 11.18
C ILE A 60 17.71 0.81 10.95
N LYS A 61 17.05 1.26 12.00
CA LYS A 61 15.94 2.24 11.89
C LYS A 61 16.40 3.61 11.45
N ASP A 62 17.44 4.13 12.09
CA ASP A 62 17.91 5.49 11.86
C ASP A 62 18.42 5.68 10.43
N GLN A 63 19.06 4.64 9.88
CA GLN A 63 19.56 4.64 8.52
C GLN A 63 18.47 4.41 7.46
N ASN A 64 17.27 3.93 7.85
CA ASN A 64 16.26 3.45 6.91
C ASN A 64 14.87 4.01 7.20
N GLN A 65 14.74 5.33 7.10
CA GLN A 65 13.46 6.00 7.29
C GLN A 65 12.54 5.83 6.08
N PHE A 66 11.27 5.48 6.32
CA PHE A 66 10.24 5.36 5.29
C PHE A 66 9.42 6.65 5.26
N VAL A 67 10.03 7.72 4.78
CA VAL A 67 9.38 9.03 4.63
C VAL A 67 8.65 9.07 3.29
N LEU A 68 7.36 9.38 3.31
CA LEU A 68 6.58 9.63 2.11
C LEU A 68 6.70 11.11 1.73
N PRO A 69 6.77 11.45 0.43
CA PRO A 69 6.91 12.83 -0.02
C PRO A 69 5.72 13.68 0.43
N LYS A 70 5.94 14.98 0.60
CA LYS A 70 4.84 15.92 0.85
C LYS A 70 4.13 16.17 -0.48
N LEU A 71 2.80 16.23 -0.45
CA LEU A 71 2.04 16.66 -1.62
C LEU A 71 2.09 18.19 -1.77
N PRO A 72 1.96 18.72 -2.98
CA PRO A 72 1.83 20.16 -3.19
C PRO A 72 0.71 20.76 -2.35
N ALA A 73 0.94 21.97 -1.83
CA ALA A 73 -0.04 22.67 -1.00
C ALA A 73 -1.37 22.88 -1.74
N THR A 74 -1.29 23.18 -3.04
CA THR A 74 -2.45 23.33 -3.92
C THR A 74 -3.32 22.08 -4.00
N THR A 75 -2.72 20.90 -4.09
CA THR A 75 -3.41 19.60 -4.09
C THR A 75 -4.12 19.34 -2.76
N ILE A 76 -3.46 19.64 -1.63
CA ILE A 76 -4.04 19.51 -0.29
C ILE A 76 -5.20 20.49 -0.09
N GLU A 77 -5.03 21.75 -0.48
CA GLU A 77 -6.09 22.76 -0.41
C GLU A 77 -7.31 22.36 -1.24
N TYR A 78 -7.09 21.86 -2.45
CA TYR A 78 -8.15 21.37 -3.31
C TYR A 78 -8.90 20.18 -2.69
N LEU A 79 -8.16 19.22 -2.12
CA LEU A 79 -8.73 18.08 -1.40
C LEU A 79 -9.58 18.51 -0.18
N VAL A 80 -9.18 19.57 0.53
CA VAL A 80 -9.99 20.12 1.64
C VAL A 80 -11.26 20.79 1.11
N LYS A 81 -11.17 21.58 0.02
CA LYS A 81 -12.32 22.25 -0.60
C LYS A 81 -13.35 21.25 -1.13
N ILE A 82 -12.91 20.18 -1.79
CA ILE A 82 -13.81 19.15 -2.34
C ILE A 82 -14.46 18.31 -1.24
N LYS A 83 -13.70 17.99 -0.18
CA LYS A 83 -14.24 17.37 1.04
C LYS A 83 -15.35 18.23 1.64
N GLN A 84 -15.10 19.54 1.80
CA GLN A 84 -16.09 20.43 2.38
C GLN A 84 -17.36 20.51 1.51
N ALA A 85 -17.21 20.63 0.19
CA ALA A 85 -18.36 20.60 -0.72
C ALA A 85 -19.20 19.32 -0.57
N MET A 86 -18.55 18.17 -0.45
CA MET A 86 -19.22 16.89 -0.25
C MET A 86 -19.97 16.79 1.09
N ILE A 87 -19.38 17.31 2.18
CA ILE A 87 -20.04 17.40 3.50
C ILE A 87 -21.23 18.36 3.45
N ASP A 88 -21.09 19.51 2.78
CA ASP A 88 -22.15 20.51 2.60
C ASP A 88 -23.26 20.04 1.62
N HIS A 89 -23.14 18.82 1.09
CA HIS A 89 -24.00 18.28 0.03
C HIS A 89 -24.01 19.10 -1.28
N ARG A 90 -23.03 19.98 -1.49
CA ARG A 90 -22.83 20.73 -2.74
C ARG A 90 -22.20 19.81 -3.81
N PRO A 91 -22.55 19.95 -5.10
CA PRO A 91 -21.96 19.14 -6.15
C PRO A 91 -20.44 19.31 -6.21
N VAL A 92 -19.69 18.22 -6.02
CA VAL A 92 -18.20 18.26 -5.99
C VAL A 92 -17.60 18.76 -7.31
N LYS A 93 -18.32 18.61 -8.42
CA LYS A 93 -17.95 19.13 -9.75
C LYS A 93 -17.91 20.66 -9.85
N GLU A 94 -18.52 21.38 -8.90
CA GLU A 94 -18.54 22.84 -8.86
C GLU A 94 -17.31 23.42 -8.15
N VAL A 95 -16.51 22.58 -7.51
CA VAL A 95 -15.23 22.99 -6.94
C VAL A 95 -14.22 23.16 -8.07
N LEU A 96 -13.69 24.37 -8.21
CA LEU A 96 -12.72 24.70 -9.26
C LEU A 96 -11.41 23.96 -9.02
N SER A 97 -11.00 23.16 -10.00
CA SER A 97 -9.70 22.47 -10.00
C SER A 97 -8.57 23.48 -10.24
N PRO A 98 -7.47 23.40 -9.47
CA PRO A 98 -6.29 24.22 -9.75
C PRO A 98 -5.63 23.81 -11.08
N MET A 99 -4.87 24.72 -11.68
CA MET A 99 -4.08 24.41 -12.88
C MET A 99 -2.80 23.63 -12.55
N GLU A 100 -2.25 23.85 -11.35
CA GLU A 100 -1.10 23.09 -10.84
C GLU A 100 -1.52 21.69 -10.39
N ASP A 101 -0.66 20.70 -10.63
CA ASP A 101 -0.92 19.29 -10.30
C ASP A 101 -2.30 18.82 -10.79
N SER A 102 -2.64 19.22 -12.02
CA SER A 102 -3.98 19.03 -12.60
C SER A 102 -4.38 17.56 -12.63
N TYR A 103 -3.43 16.66 -12.87
CA TYR A 103 -3.70 15.23 -12.92
C TYR A 103 -4.11 14.66 -11.56
N SER A 104 -3.36 14.97 -10.49
CA SER A 104 -3.74 14.53 -9.14
C SER A 104 -5.07 15.15 -8.71
N CYS A 105 -5.33 16.40 -9.09
CA CYS A 105 -6.61 17.06 -8.83
C CYS A 105 -7.77 16.41 -9.61
N ASP A 106 -7.54 15.95 -10.84
CA ASP A 106 -8.52 15.18 -11.60
C ASP A 106 -8.80 13.82 -10.96
N LEU A 107 -7.77 13.09 -10.52
CA LEU A 107 -7.92 11.84 -9.75
C LEU A 107 -8.75 12.04 -8.48
N ILE A 108 -8.49 13.13 -7.75
CA ILE A 108 -9.27 13.53 -6.58
C ILE A 108 -10.73 13.75 -6.97
N LEU A 109 -10.98 14.60 -7.97
CA LEU A 109 -12.32 14.95 -8.40
C LEU A 109 -13.15 13.73 -8.82
N ASP A 110 -12.58 12.87 -9.65
CA ASP A 110 -13.26 11.69 -10.14
C ASP A 110 -13.53 10.67 -9.03
N THR A 111 -12.62 10.58 -8.06
CA THR A 111 -12.84 9.78 -6.84
C THR A 111 -14.03 10.30 -6.04
N PHE A 112 -14.06 11.61 -5.75
CA PHE A 112 -15.16 12.23 -5.01
C PHE A 112 -16.48 12.14 -5.76
N ARG A 113 -16.50 12.21 -7.11
CA ARG A 113 -17.71 11.99 -7.92
C ARG A 113 -18.25 10.56 -7.79
N VAL A 114 -17.37 9.56 -7.72
CA VAL A 114 -17.80 8.17 -7.48
C VAL A 114 -18.41 8.05 -6.10
N TRP A 115 -17.74 8.58 -5.07
CA TRP A 115 -18.23 8.51 -3.70
C TRP A 115 -19.52 9.29 -3.49
N GLU A 116 -19.66 10.51 -4.03
CA GLU A 116 -20.90 11.30 -3.98
C GLU A 116 -22.10 10.49 -4.49
N ARG A 117 -21.94 9.75 -5.59
CA ARG A 117 -22.98 8.85 -6.11
C ARG A 117 -23.24 7.66 -5.19
N MET A 118 -22.23 7.12 -4.52
CA MET A 118 -22.39 6.02 -3.56
C MET A 118 -23.18 6.47 -2.34
N TYR A 119 -22.79 7.58 -1.71
CA TYR A 119 -23.45 8.10 -0.50
C TYR A 119 -24.89 8.56 -0.73
N ARG A 120 -25.22 9.05 -1.94
CA ARG A 120 -26.60 9.45 -2.29
C ARG A 120 -27.52 8.29 -2.67
N LYS A 121 -26.98 7.09 -2.93
CA LYS A 121 -27.80 5.95 -3.38
C LYS A 121 -28.64 5.41 -2.21
N THR A 122 -29.88 5.00 -2.51
CA THR A 122 -30.79 4.36 -1.53
C THR A 122 -31.25 2.99 -2.06
N PRO A 123 -30.97 1.88 -1.36
CA PRO A 123 -30.11 1.80 -0.18
C PRO A 123 -28.65 2.13 -0.53
N SER A 124 -27.93 2.65 0.46
CA SER A 124 -26.51 2.96 0.33
C SER A 124 -25.70 1.68 0.12
N PRO A 125 -24.67 1.65 -0.76
CA PRO A 125 -23.80 0.49 -0.92
C PRO A 125 -23.17 0.04 0.40
N PHE A 126 -22.97 0.97 1.34
CA PHE A 126 -22.36 0.72 2.64
C PHE A 126 -23.23 -0.10 3.60
N VAL A 127 -24.52 -0.31 3.29
CA VAL A 127 -25.43 -1.15 4.09
C VAL A 127 -25.88 -2.41 3.35
N VAL A 128 -25.40 -2.63 2.12
CA VAL A 128 -25.74 -3.78 1.29
C VAL A 128 -24.65 -4.85 1.41
N GLN A 129 -25.01 -6.05 1.90
CA GLN A 129 -24.06 -7.14 2.16
C GLN A 129 -23.66 -7.95 0.91
N ASP A 130 -24.44 -7.88 -0.17
CA ASP A 130 -24.28 -8.72 -1.37
C ASP A 130 -23.52 -8.05 -2.53
N LEU A 131 -22.69 -7.04 -2.23
CA LEU A 131 -21.85 -6.41 -3.24
C LEU A 131 -20.61 -7.26 -3.54
N THR A 132 -20.24 -7.30 -4.82
CA THR A 132 -19.13 -8.15 -5.28
C THR A 132 -17.78 -7.50 -5.00
N GLU A 133 -16.73 -8.33 -4.92
CA GLU A 133 -15.33 -7.86 -4.84
C GLU A 133 -14.99 -6.90 -6.00
N ALA A 134 -15.49 -7.18 -7.20
CA ALA A 134 -15.30 -6.33 -8.37
C ALA A 134 -16.05 -4.99 -8.29
N PHE A 135 -17.17 -4.91 -7.54
CA PHE A 135 -17.83 -3.65 -7.24
C PHE A 135 -16.91 -2.79 -6.36
N TRP A 136 -16.50 -3.33 -5.21
CA TRP A 136 -15.67 -2.62 -4.25
C TRP A 136 -14.33 -2.20 -4.86
N GLY A 137 -13.65 -3.13 -5.55
CA GLY A 137 -12.37 -2.86 -6.21
C GLY A 137 -12.38 -1.76 -7.27
N ARG A 138 -13.55 -1.32 -7.76
CA ARG A 138 -13.70 -0.19 -8.69
C ARG A 138 -14.33 1.05 -8.06
N LYS A 139 -14.88 0.95 -6.85
CA LYS A 139 -15.74 1.98 -6.26
C LYS A 139 -15.22 2.50 -4.93
N SER A 140 -14.54 1.69 -4.12
CA SER A 140 -13.99 2.17 -2.85
C SER A 140 -12.80 3.11 -3.08
N TRP A 141 -11.87 2.72 -3.95
CA TRP A 141 -10.66 3.51 -4.23
C TRP A 141 -10.44 3.67 -5.73
N PRO A 142 -11.36 4.36 -6.44
CA PRO A 142 -11.37 4.44 -7.90
C PRO A 142 -10.09 5.05 -8.50
N LEU A 143 -9.43 5.99 -7.81
CA LEU A 143 -8.14 6.53 -8.27
C LEU A 143 -7.07 5.47 -8.52
N LEU A 144 -7.11 4.31 -7.85
CA LEU A 144 -6.15 3.22 -8.10
C LEU A 144 -6.19 2.76 -9.56
N MET A 145 -7.34 2.87 -10.23
CA MET A 145 -7.51 2.43 -11.62
C MET A 145 -6.77 3.32 -12.61
N GLU A 146 -6.39 4.53 -12.22
CA GLU A 146 -5.73 5.51 -13.08
C GLU A 146 -4.52 6.14 -12.36
N LEU A 147 -4.01 5.52 -11.28
CA LEU A 147 -3.05 6.17 -10.38
C LEU A 147 -1.79 6.70 -11.10
N LEU A 148 -1.35 5.97 -12.13
CA LEU A 148 -0.16 6.28 -12.93
C LEU A 148 -0.51 6.52 -14.41
N GLY A 149 -1.76 6.88 -14.73
CA GLY A 149 -2.22 6.98 -16.12
C GLY A 149 -1.65 8.17 -16.91
N ASP A 150 -0.99 9.12 -16.24
CA ASP A 150 -0.23 10.20 -16.88
C ASP A 150 1.24 9.84 -17.15
N GLN A 151 1.69 8.67 -16.69
CA GLN A 151 3.05 8.21 -16.94
C GLN A 151 3.11 7.52 -18.30
N ASP A 152 3.98 8.04 -19.18
CA ASP A 152 4.13 7.51 -20.54
C ASP A 152 4.33 6.00 -20.52
N ASN A 153 3.56 5.30 -21.36
CA ASN A 153 3.58 3.85 -21.56
C ASN A 153 3.20 3.00 -20.34
N VAL A 154 2.88 3.61 -19.19
CA VAL A 154 2.47 2.89 -17.98
C VAL A 154 0.95 2.87 -17.92
N TYR A 155 0.39 1.67 -17.80
CA TYR A 155 -1.05 1.46 -17.67
C TYR A 155 -1.37 0.71 -16.39
N MET A 156 -2.49 1.06 -15.77
CA MET A 156 -3.12 0.32 -14.69
C MET A 156 -4.05 -0.75 -15.30
N ILE A 157 -3.59 -2.00 -15.38
CA ILE A 157 -4.28 -3.08 -16.09
C ILE A 157 -5.09 -3.95 -15.13
N ASP A 158 -6.42 -4.00 -15.30
CA ASP A 158 -7.37 -4.78 -14.51
C ASP A 158 -7.46 -6.24 -15.01
N GLY A 159 -7.44 -7.20 -14.07
CA GLY A 159 -7.75 -8.61 -14.31
C GLY A 159 -6.69 -9.42 -15.08
N GLU A 160 -5.41 -9.03 -15.00
CA GLU A 160 -4.32 -9.71 -15.69
C GLU A 160 -4.13 -11.16 -15.25
N LYS A 161 -3.92 -12.05 -16.22
CA LYS A 161 -3.84 -13.50 -15.96
C LYS A 161 -2.61 -13.86 -15.14
N THR A 162 -1.49 -13.15 -15.35
CA THR A 162 -0.21 -13.39 -14.67
C THR A 162 0.71 -12.18 -14.74
N GLY A 163 1.46 -11.90 -13.67
CA GLY A 163 2.61 -10.98 -13.72
C GLY A 163 3.70 -11.45 -14.69
N LEU A 164 4.38 -10.51 -15.35
CA LEU A 164 5.46 -10.78 -16.31
C LEU A 164 6.67 -11.36 -15.58
N ASP A 165 7.05 -10.75 -14.48
CA ASP A 165 8.24 -11.14 -13.72
C ASP A 165 8.07 -12.51 -13.05
N SER A 166 6.86 -12.81 -12.57
CA SER A 166 6.53 -14.14 -12.07
C SER A 166 6.59 -15.21 -13.17
N SER A 167 6.11 -14.87 -14.37
CA SER A 167 6.19 -15.75 -15.55
C SER A 167 7.63 -15.99 -15.99
N LYS A 168 8.48 -14.95 -16.00
CA LYS A 168 9.92 -15.08 -16.28
C LYS A 168 10.57 -16.02 -15.28
N ARG A 169 10.36 -15.80 -13.97
CA ARG A 169 10.91 -16.63 -12.89
C ARG A 169 10.48 -18.10 -13.01
N LYS A 170 9.19 -18.39 -13.22
CA LYS A 170 8.68 -19.78 -13.32
C LYS A 170 9.13 -20.52 -14.58
N ASN A 171 9.47 -19.78 -15.64
CA ASN A 171 9.99 -20.36 -16.88
C ASN A 171 11.52 -20.43 -16.93
N GLN A 172 12.23 -19.88 -15.93
CA GLN A 172 13.69 -19.91 -15.87
C GLN A 172 14.18 -21.36 -15.78
N GLY A 173 15.11 -21.74 -16.68
CA GLY A 173 15.68 -23.09 -16.72
C GLY A 173 14.87 -24.13 -17.50
N ARG A 174 13.74 -23.77 -18.11
CA ARG A 174 13.04 -24.68 -19.04
C ARG A 174 13.80 -24.80 -20.36
N GLN A 175 14.19 -26.02 -20.71
CA GLN A 175 14.74 -26.34 -22.02
C GLN A 175 13.59 -26.63 -22.98
N LEU A 176 13.51 -25.88 -24.08
CA LEU A 176 12.55 -26.11 -25.15
C LEU A 176 13.21 -27.04 -26.16
N ASN A 177 12.62 -28.20 -26.40
CA ASN A 177 13.06 -29.09 -27.47
C ASN A 177 12.53 -28.53 -28.81
N PRO A 178 13.37 -28.18 -29.80
CA PRO A 178 12.96 -27.42 -30.97
C PRO A 178 11.81 -28.05 -31.77
N ASP A 179 11.72 -29.39 -31.77
CA ASP A 179 10.76 -30.12 -32.61
C ASP A 179 9.43 -30.47 -31.90
N THR A 180 9.33 -30.30 -30.57
CA THR A 180 8.13 -30.66 -29.79
C THR A 180 7.66 -29.58 -28.81
N SER A 181 8.38 -28.47 -28.71
CA SER A 181 8.12 -27.51 -27.65
C SER A 181 6.89 -26.63 -27.90
N ILE A 182 5.92 -26.76 -27.00
CA ILE A 182 4.81 -25.83 -26.85
C ILE A 182 5.38 -24.44 -26.50
N PRO A 183 4.90 -23.33 -27.08
CA PRO A 183 5.34 -21.99 -26.72
C PRO A 183 5.25 -21.76 -25.20
N ARG A 184 6.17 -20.95 -24.65
CA ARG A 184 6.24 -20.66 -23.21
C ARG A 184 4.84 -20.31 -22.67
N LYS A 185 4.30 -21.16 -21.80
CA LYS A 185 3.00 -20.92 -21.17
C LYS A 185 3.11 -19.70 -20.25
N ARG A 186 2.15 -18.77 -20.36
CA ARG A 186 1.90 -17.78 -19.31
C ARG A 186 1.59 -18.55 -18.03
N MET A 187 2.45 -18.39 -17.02
CA MET A 187 2.42 -19.17 -15.79
C MET A 187 2.69 -18.25 -14.63
N GLY A 188 1.82 -18.25 -13.63
CA GLY A 188 1.87 -17.23 -12.59
C GLY A 188 0.58 -17.23 -11.80
N ARG A 189 0.56 -16.37 -10.78
CA ARG A 189 -0.67 -16.03 -10.05
C ARG A 189 -1.43 -14.99 -10.87
N LYS A 190 -2.76 -15.07 -10.92
CA LYS A 190 -3.61 -13.98 -11.42
C LYS A 190 -3.42 -12.76 -10.51
N LEU A 191 -3.30 -11.59 -11.11
CA LEU A 191 -3.15 -10.33 -10.39
C LEU A 191 -4.37 -9.46 -10.72
N ASP A 192 -4.95 -8.83 -9.71
CA ASP A 192 -6.20 -8.10 -9.91
C ASP A 192 -5.98 -6.76 -10.60
N LEU A 193 -4.94 -6.01 -10.22
CA LEU A 193 -4.57 -4.78 -10.89
C LEU A 193 -3.05 -4.60 -10.85
N ILE A 194 -2.49 -4.17 -11.97
CA ILE A 194 -1.04 -4.02 -12.14
C ILE A 194 -0.68 -2.73 -12.86
N ALA A 195 0.28 -1.98 -12.33
CA ALA A 195 0.95 -0.92 -13.07
C ALA A 195 2.03 -1.54 -13.95
N ARG A 196 1.88 -1.40 -15.27
CA ARG A 196 2.79 -2.02 -16.25
C ARG A 196 3.20 -1.01 -17.31
N ASP A 197 4.50 -0.93 -17.54
CA ASP A 197 5.05 -0.38 -18.78
C ASP A 197 4.80 -1.40 -19.92
N VAL A 198 3.94 -1.03 -20.87
CA VAL A 198 3.52 -1.94 -21.95
C VAL A 198 4.52 -2.02 -23.09
N LEU A 199 5.36 -0.99 -23.28
CA LEU A 199 6.40 -1.00 -24.31
C LEU A 199 7.56 -1.87 -23.85
N ASP A 200 8.06 -1.60 -22.65
CA ASP A 200 9.21 -2.29 -22.08
C ASP A 200 8.87 -3.62 -21.42
N LYS A 201 7.57 -3.87 -21.22
CA LYS A 201 7.05 -5.09 -20.58
C LYS A 201 7.66 -5.26 -19.18
N LYS A 202 7.54 -4.21 -18.37
CA LYS A 202 8.01 -4.13 -16.97
C LYS A 202 6.82 -3.88 -16.05
N ASP A 203 6.67 -4.73 -15.03
CA ASP A 203 5.70 -4.51 -13.96
C ASP A 203 6.33 -3.58 -12.90
N TRP A 204 5.53 -2.72 -12.26
CA TRP A 204 6.00 -1.70 -11.32
C TRP A 204 5.32 -1.75 -9.96
N MET A 205 4.00 -1.90 -9.95
CA MET A 205 3.16 -1.92 -8.75
C MET A 205 2.04 -2.92 -8.94
N ILE A 206 1.61 -3.57 -7.87
CA ILE A 206 0.52 -4.54 -7.93
C ILE A 206 -0.49 -4.30 -6.81
N VAL A 207 -1.76 -4.55 -7.14
CA VAL A 207 -2.89 -4.42 -6.22
C VAL A 207 -3.65 -5.74 -6.21
N GLU A 208 -3.91 -6.26 -5.01
CA GLU A 208 -4.74 -7.44 -4.77
C GLU A 208 -6.09 -7.00 -4.19
N ARG A 209 -7.16 -7.64 -4.65
CA ARG A 209 -8.52 -7.39 -4.17
C ARG A 209 -8.98 -8.53 -3.26
N MET A 210 -9.79 -8.16 -2.27
CA MET A 210 -10.41 -9.08 -1.35
C MET A 210 -11.89 -8.77 -1.22
N ARG A 211 -12.70 -9.83 -1.19
CA ARG A 211 -14.16 -9.71 -1.00
C ARG A 211 -14.54 -8.92 0.26
N SER A 212 -13.84 -9.13 1.36
CA SER A 212 -14.12 -8.49 2.66
C SER A 212 -12.83 -8.17 3.41
N TRP A 213 -12.84 -7.09 4.17
CA TRP A 213 -11.74 -6.73 5.08
C TRP A 213 -11.86 -7.54 6.38
N ASP A 214 -11.20 -8.70 6.43
CA ASP A 214 -11.10 -9.49 7.66
C ASP A 214 -9.64 -9.89 7.91
N GLU A 215 -8.98 -9.13 8.78
CA GLU A 215 -7.56 -9.29 9.11
C GLU A 215 -7.24 -10.64 9.77
N LYS A 216 -8.25 -11.34 10.28
CA LYS A 216 -8.11 -12.66 10.92
C LYS A 216 -8.36 -13.79 9.94
N SER A 217 -8.93 -13.52 8.77
CA SER A 217 -9.24 -14.57 7.79
C SER A 217 -7.95 -15.21 7.26
N THR A 218 -7.97 -16.53 7.08
CA THR A 218 -6.83 -17.27 6.48
C THR A 218 -6.51 -16.75 5.08
N LYS A 219 -7.52 -16.32 4.32
CA LYS A 219 -7.32 -15.68 3.00
C LYS A 219 -6.53 -14.39 3.19
N PHE A 220 -6.94 -13.50 4.09
CA PHE A 220 -6.21 -12.26 4.36
C PHE A 220 -4.78 -12.56 4.75
N LEU A 221 -4.53 -13.37 5.77
CA LEU A 221 -3.18 -13.68 6.23
C LEU A 221 -2.28 -14.28 5.15
N LYS A 222 -2.85 -15.09 4.25
CA LYS A 222 -2.11 -15.66 3.11
C LYS A 222 -1.80 -14.61 2.04
N GLU A 223 -2.77 -13.78 1.68
CA GLU A 223 -2.59 -12.75 0.65
C GLU A 223 -1.71 -11.60 1.16
N SER A 224 -2.03 -11.09 2.34
CA SER A 224 -1.35 -10.00 3.04
C SER A 224 0.05 -10.38 3.50
N GLY A 225 0.21 -11.58 4.07
CA GLY A 225 1.47 -12.02 4.64
C GLY A 225 2.42 -12.66 3.64
N CYS A 226 1.96 -13.06 2.45
CA CYS A 226 2.77 -13.93 1.59
C CYS A 226 2.67 -13.67 0.10
N ASP A 227 1.49 -13.74 -0.52
CA ASP A 227 1.42 -13.84 -1.97
C ASP A 227 1.68 -12.49 -2.67
N LEU A 228 1.01 -11.41 -2.27
CA LEU A 228 1.28 -10.09 -2.86
C LEU A 228 2.68 -9.58 -2.49
N PHE A 229 3.18 -9.87 -1.27
CA PHE A 229 4.58 -9.63 -0.91
C PHE A 229 5.53 -10.33 -1.88
N ARG A 230 5.34 -11.64 -2.13
CA ARG A 230 6.23 -12.43 -2.98
C ARG A 230 6.27 -11.90 -4.41
N GLU A 231 5.13 -11.50 -4.94
CA GLU A 231 5.02 -10.96 -6.30
C GLU A 231 5.68 -9.57 -6.38
N THR A 232 5.42 -8.68 -5.42
CA THR A 232 6.05 -7.34 -5.37
C THR A 232 7.56 -7.45 -5.19
N HIS A 233 8.03 -8.35 -4.31
CA HIS A 233 9.45 -8.63 -4.13
C HIS A 233 10.10 -9.18 -5.41
N THR A 234 9.37 -9.99 -6.18
CA THR A 234 9.87 -10.51 -7.47
C THR A 234 10.04 -9.38 -8.48
N ILE A 235 9.06 -8.47 -8.57
CA ILE A 235 9.12 -7.27 -9.40
C ILE A 235 10.36 -6.44 -9.03
N MET A 236 10.48 -6.05 -7.75
CA MET A 236 11.62 -5.28 -7.25
C MET A 236 12.96 -5.94 -7.59
N THR A 237 13.10 -7.23 -7.28
CA THR A 237 14.35 -7.96 -7.53
C THR A 237 14.74 -7.94 -9.00
N HIS A 238 13.78 -8.15 -9.90
CA HIS A 238 14.04 -8.11 -11.34
C HIS A 238 14.40 -6.70 -11.81
N ARG A 239 13.71 -5.65 -11.35
CA ARG A 239 14.07 -4.28 -11.72
C ARG A 239 15.48 -3.91 -11.26
N LEU A 240 15.86 -4.29 -10.03
CA LEU A 240 17.21 -4.06 -9.49
C LEU A 240 18.29 -4.84 -10.25
N GLN A 241 17.96 -6.03 -10.79
CA GLN A 241 18.88 -6.84 -11.58
C GLN A 241 19.03 -6.34 -13.03
N ASP A 242 17.98 -5.76 -13.58
CA ASP A 242 17.92 -5.31 -14.98
C ASP A 242 18.55 -3.93 -15.20
N THR A 243 19.14 -3.31 -14.17
CA THR A 243 19.78 -1.99 -14.29
C THR A 243 21.14 -1.94 -13.58
N ALA A 244 22.03 -1.11 -14.11
CA ALA A 244 23.28 -0.73 -13.45
C ALA A 244 23.14 0.58 -12.64
N ASN A 245 21.98 1.26 -12.70
CA ASN A 245 21.77 2.54 -12.04
C ASN A 245 21.94 2.41 -10.53
N ARG A 246 22.96 3.08 -9.98
CA ARG A 246 23.23 3.08 -8.55
C ARG A 246 22.17 3.87 -7.77
N HIS A 247 21.78 5.05 -8.26
CA HIS A 247 20.72 5.86 -7.65
C HIS A 247 19.40 5.09 -7.58
N PHE A 248 18.99 4.44 -8.68
CA PHE A 248 17.82 3.56 -8.64
C PHE A 248 17.97 2.43 -7.61
N LYS A 249 19.17 1.82 -7.50
CA LYS A 249 19.41 0.74 -6.53
C LYS A 249 19.42 1.19 -5.08
N ASP A 250 19.53 2.48 -4.81
CA ASP A 250 19.43 3.06 -3.47
C ASP A 250 18.02 3.55 -3.17
N ASP A 251 17.40 4.21 -4.15
CA ASP A 251 16.22 5.03 -3.91
C ASP A 251 14.92 4.41 -4.46
N ALA A 252 14.99 3.29 -5.20
CA ALA A 252 13.78 2.68 -5.77
C ALA A 252 12.83 2.16 -4.70
N ARG A 253 11.55 2.51 -4.85
CA ARG A 253 10.47 2.14 -3.95
C ARG A 253 9.41 1.38 -4.72
N PHE A 254 8.99 0.24 -4.19
CA PHE A 254 7.99 -0.63 -4.78
C PHE A 254 6.84 -0.80 -3.82
N PHE A 255 5.62 -0.75 -4.33
CA PHE A 255 4.42 -0.82 -3.49
C PHE A 255 3.54 -2.00 -3.88
N GLY A 256 3.02 -2.68 -2.86
CA GLY A 256 1.87 -3.57 -2.97
C GLY A 256 0.69 -2.95 -2.23
N VAL A 257 -0.49 -3.01 -2.83
CA VAL A 257 -1.73 -2.50 -2.22
C VAL A 257 -2.75 -3.64 -2.08
N TYR A 258 -3.30 -3.78 -0.89
CA TYR A 258 -4.43 -4.65 -0.62
C TYR A 258 -5.68 -3.79 -0.55
N THR A 259 -6.71 -4.16 -1.29
CA THR A 259 -8.02 -3.51 -1.22
C THR A 259 -9.08 -4.54 -0.84
N GLY A 260 -10.07 -4.17 -0.05
CA GLY A 260 -11.19 -5.05 0.23
C GLY A 260 -12.35 -4.33 0.90
N ASP A 261 -13.57 -4.61 0.44
CA ASP A 261 -14.77 -3.86 0.83
C ASP A 261 -14.51 -2.33 0.73
N ARG A 262 -14.56 -1.64 1.87
CA ARG A 262 -14.31 -0.20 1.99
C ARG A 262 -12.85 0.14 2.28
N GLY A 263 -12.03 -0.86 2.60
CA GLY A 263 -10.68 -0.71 3.13
C GLY A 263 -9.58 -0.85 2.08
N PHE A 264 -8.44 -0.25 2.36
CA PHE A 264 -7.16 -0.63 1.77
C PHE A 264 -6.01 -0.51 2.78
N ARG A 265 -4.93 -1.25 2.51
CA ARG A 265 -3.63 -1.16 3.18
C ARG A 265 -2.57 -1.24 2.10
N SER A 266 -1.45 -0.55 2.27
CA SER A 266 -0.30 -0.74 1.40
C SER A 266 0.93 -1.13 2.22
N PHE A 267 1.94 -1.64 1.53
CA PHE A 267 3.28 -1.76 2.05
C PHE A 267 4.29 -1.23 1.04
N GLU A 268 5.44 -0.85 1.57
CA GLU A 268 6.61 -0.46 0.80
C GLU A 268 7.68 -1.55 0.86
N LEU A 269 8.30 -1.80 -0.29
CA LEU A 269 9.50 -2.58 -0.47
C LEU A 269 10.58 -1.73 -1.12
N ARG A 270 11.79 -1.79 -0.56
CA ARG A 270 12.96 -1.14 -1.16
C ARG A 270 14.25 -1.88 -0.80
N PRO A 271 15.34 -1.73 -1.56
CA PRO A 271 16.65 -2.25 -1.17
C PRO A 271 17.15 -1.55 0.11
N ALA A 272 17.93 -2.26 0.93
CA ALA A 272 18.52 -1.65 2.12
C ALA A 272 19.67 -0.69 1.80
N ARG A 273 20.53 -1.10 0.86
CA ARG A 273 21.70 -0.35 0.35
C ARG A 273 22.10 -0.88 -1.02
N VAL A 274 22.84 -0.10 -1.80
CA VAL A 274 23.55 -0.57 -3.01
C VAL A 274 24.18 -1.94 -2.76
N GLU A 275 23.93 -2.85 -3.68
CA GLU A 275 24.58 -4.17 -3.76
C GLU A 275 24.27 -5.16 -2.64
N SER A 276 23.64 -4.72 -1.54
CA SER A 276 23.18 -5.63 -0.48
C SER A 276 22.12 -6.59 -1.00
N TYR A 277 22.02 -7.76 -0.37
CA TYR A 277 20.96 -8.73 -0.68
C TYR A 277 19.72 -8.53 0.17
N VAL A 278 19.70 -7.47 0.99
CA VAL A 278 18.67 -7.21 1.99
C VAL A 278 17.63 -6.26 1.40
N SER A 279 16.38 -6.66 1.57
CA SER A 279 15.22 -5.82 1.27
C SER A 279 14.66 -5.27 2.58
N LEU A 280 14.04 -4.10 2.52
CA LEU A 280 13.35 -3.47 3.63
C LEU A 280 11.85 -3.47 3.34
N TYR A 281 11.06 -3.71 4.38
CA TYR A 281 9.61 -3.82 4.28
C TYR A 281 8.93 -3.05 5.40
N ARG A 282 7.93 -2.24 5.04
CA ARG A 282 7.07 -1.56 6.00
C ARG A 282 5.62 -1.57 5.55
N GLU A 283 4.73 -1.97 6.44
CA GLU A 283 3.28 -1.78 6.26
C GLU A 283 2.88 -0.36 6.66
N HIS A 284 1.94 0.21 5.91
CA HIS A 284 1.32 1.49 6.23
C HIS A 284 -0.02 1.26 6.94
N PRO A 285 -0.59 2.31 7.58
CA PRO A 285 -1.90 2.22 8.21
C PRO A 285 -3.00 1.75 7.26
N VAL A 286 -4.06 1.19 7.84
CA VAL A 286 -5.30 0.86 7.12
C VAL A 286 -6.13 2.13 6.94
N TYR A 287 -6.69 2.29 5.75
CA TYR A 287 -7.66 3.34 5.44
C TYR A 287 -8.97 2.70 5.01
N GLU A 288 -10.08 3.16 5.56
CA GLU A 288 -11.41 2.61 5.26
C GLU A 288 -12.40 3.73 4.95
N LEU A 289 -13.27 3.50 3.95
CA LEU A 289 -14.40 4.40 3.72
C LEU A 289 -15.41 4.28 4.86
N PRO A 290 -15.74 5.35 5.59
CA PRO A 290 -16.85 5.37 6.54
C PRO A 290 -18.18 5.13 5.84
N THR A 291 -19.21 4.85 6.64
CA THR A 291 -20.58 4.68 6.15
C THR A 291 -21.34 6.01 6.00
N SER A 292 -20.79 7.10 6.56
CA SER A 292 -21.36 8.45 6.55
C SER A 292 -20.41 9.45 5.91
N VAL A 293 -20.99 10.40 5.16
CA VAL A 293 -20.27 11.53 4.56
C VAL A 293 -19.76 12.54 5.60
N THR A 294 -20.28 12.52 6.84
CA THR A 294 -19.88 13.48 7.88
C THR A 294 -18.49 13.23 8.45
N ASP A 295 -17.95 12.01 8.32
CA ASP A 295 -16.63 11.62 8.84
C ASP A 295 -15.62 11.36 7.72
N MET A 296 -15.24 12.40 6.96
CA MET A 296 -14.33 12.21 5.83
C MET A 296 -12.84 12.16 6.17
N LYS A 297 -12.45 12.07 7.44
CA LYS A 297 -11.02 12.16 7.82
C LYS A 297 -10.20 11.02 7.22
N ALA A 298 -10.64 9.78 7.41
CA ALA A 298 -9.94 8.59 6.89
C ALA A 298 -9.86 8.58 5.34
N HIS A 299 -10.88 9.11 4.66
CA HIS A 299 -10.88 9.25 3.20
C HIS A 299 -9.77 10.16 2.68
N VAL A 300 -9.66 11.35 3.28
CA VAL A 300 -8.65 12.35 2.91
C VAL A 300 -7.27 11.78 3.16
N GLN A 301 -7.05 11.14 4.31
CA GLN A 301 -5.78 10.50 4.62
C GLN A 301 -5.46 9.37 3.64
N GLY A 302 -6.44 8.55 3.25
CA GLY A 302 -6.27 7.50 2.26
C GLY A 302 -5.93 8.04 0.85
N ILE A 303 -6.59 9.11 0.41
CA ILE A 303 -6.26 9.77 -0.87
C ILE A 303 -4.85 10.35 -0.83
N VAL A 304 -4.52 11.09 0.23
CA VAL A 304 -3.18 11.66 0.41
C VAL A 304 -2.13 10.56 0.33
N HIS A 305 -2.33 9.47 1.06
CA HIS A 305 -1.44 8.33 1.06
C HIS A 305 -1.26 7.73 -0.35
N LEU A 306 -2.35 7.48 -1.08
CA LEU A 306 -2.27 6.94 -2.45
C LEU A 306 -1.56 7.89 -3.43
N LEU A 307 -1.74 9.20 -3.30
CA LEU A 307 -1.00 10.19 -4.09
C LEU A 307 0.48 10.24 -3.70
N GLN A 308 0.82 10.07 -2.42
CA GLN A 308 2.23 9.97 -2.01
C GLN A 308 2.90 8.70 -2.57
N LEU A 309 2.18 7.58 -2.61
CA LEU A 309 2.63 6.35 -3.25
C LEU A 309 2.88 6.58 -4.75
N ARG A 310 1.97 7.31 -5.40
CA ARG A 310 2.11 7.70 -6.80
C ARG A 310 3.41 8.48 -7.04
N GLU A 311 3.68 9.53 -6.27
CA GLU A 311 4.93 10.31 -6.42
C GLU A 311 6.17 9.41 -6.29
N CYS A 312 6.19 8.52 -5.28
CA CYS A 312 7.30 7.58 -5.11
C CYS A 312 7.47 6.64 -6.32
N MET A 313 6.37 6.19 -6.91
CA MET A 313 6.38 5.32 -8.09
C MET A 313 6.85 6.08 -9.34
N ILE A 314 6.43 7.34 -9.52
CA ILE A 314 6.89 8.20 -10.61
C ILE A 314 8.40 8.39 -10.52
N ASP A 315 8.90 8.76 -9.33
CA ASP A 315 10.34 8.92 -9.09
C ASP A 315 11.12 7.63 -9.37
N THR A 316 10.57 6.49 -8.94
CA THR A 316 11.18 5.17 -9.19
C THR A 316 11.25 4.85 -10.68
N ILE A 317 10.16 5.06 -11.42
CA ILE A 317 10.09 4.82 -12.87
C ILE A 317 11.01 5.78 -13.63
N ALA A 318 11.00 7.07 -13.28
CA ALA A 318 11.84 8.08 -13.89
C ALA A 318 13.33 7.80 -13.64
N SER A 319 13.71 7.49 -12.39
CA SER A 319 15.08 7.10 -12.03
C SER A 319 15.56 5.87 -12.83
N TYR A 320 14.68 4.89 -13.05
CA TYR A 320 15.02 3.75 -13.90
C TYR A 320 15.28 4.16 -15.36
N ARG A 321 14.44 5.04 -15.93
CA ARG A 321 14.48 5.45 -17.34
C ARG A 321 15.65 6.37 -17.70
N ARG A 322 16.15 7.20 -16.78
CA ARG A 322 17.28 8.12 -17.03
C ARG A 322 18.52 7.43 -17.63
N ILE A 323 18.71 6.13 -17.40
CA ILE A 323 19.82 5.36 -17.96
C ILE A 323 19.61 4.92 -19.40
N GLU A 324 18.37 4.67 -19.83
CA GLU A 324 18.10 4.24 -21.22
C GLU A 324 18.38 5.36 -22.23
N GLN A 325 18.45 6.61 -21.78
CA GLN A 325 18.69 7.79 -22.61
C GLN A 325 20.15 8.29 -22.63
N GLY A 326 21.04 7.71 -21.82
CA GLY A 326 22.48 7.98 -21.90
C GLY A 326 22.93 9.32 -21.31
N ASP A 327 22.13 9.95 -20.44
CA ASP A 327 22.53 11.20 -19.78
C ASP A 327 23.47 10.91 -18.61
N ASP A 328 24.75 11.16 -18.87
CA ASP A 328 25.74 11.55 -17.87
C ASP A 328 25.46 13.01 -17.45
N ILE A 329 25.88 13.43 -16.25
CA ILE A 329 25.70 14.76 -15.60
C ILE A 329 24.41 14.84 -14.76
N GLY A 330 24.37 15.38 -13.53
CA GLY A 330 25.30 16.12 -12.69
C GLY A 330 24.44 16.72 -11.55
N ASN A 331 24.99 16.76 -10.34
CA ASN A 331 24.31 17.22 -9.13
C ASN A 331 23.75 18.65 -9.25
N GLU A 332 22.44 18.83 -9.04
CA GLU A 332 21.88 20.09 -8.55
C GLU A 332 20.96 19.79 -7.35
N SER A 333 21.28 20.42 -6.23
CA SER A 333 20.61 20.30 -4.94
C SER A 333 19.55 21.38 -4.78
N GLU A 334 18.29 21.01 -4.55
CA GLU A 334 17.24 21.95 -4.16
C GLU A 334 17.10 22.04 -2.63
N GLN A 335 16.87 23.27 -2.17
CA GLN A 335 16.74 23.64 -0.76
C GLN A 335 15.33 23.35 -0.24
N GLU A 336 15.23 22.56 0.83
CA GLU A 336 13.98 22.20 1.49
C GLU A 336 13.57 23.26 2.54
N GLN A 337 12.34 23.77 2.47
CA GLN A 337 11.73 24.64 3.47
C GLN A 337 10.93 23.83 4.51
N ASP A 338 11.12 24.17 5.79
CA ASP A 338 10.52 23.47 6.93
C ASP A 338 9.01 23.75 7.08
N LEU A 339 8.21 22.68 7.03
CA LEU A 339 6.74 22.67 7.22
C LEU A 339 6.34 21.69 8.34
N SER A 340 7.13 21.63 9.41
CA SER A 340 7.02 20.69 10.55
C SER A 340 5.67 20.66 11.28
N TRP A 341 4.75 21.61 11.03
CA TRP A 341 3.44 21.64 11.68
C TRP A 341 2.36 20.76 11.03
N VAL A 342 2.55 20.27 9.79
CA VAL A 342 1.57 19.42 9.07
C VAL A 342 1.67 17.95 9.49
N TYR A 343 2.84 17.51 9.97
CA TYR A 343 3.11 16.14 10.36
C TYR A 343 3.21 16.07 11.89
N GLY A 344 2.08 15.88 12.55
CA GLY A 344 2.03 15.74 13.99
C GLY A 344 2.90 14.59 14.50
N ASN A 345 4.06 14.91 15.07
CA ASN A 345 4.83 14.03 15.92
C ASN A 345 4.91 14.63 17.32
N GLY A 346 4.24 13.98 18.26
CA GLY A 346 4.48 14.19 19.67
C GLY A 346 5.89 13.76 20.04
N ARG A 347 6.65 14.68 20.61
CA ARG A 347 7.63 14.40 21.66
C ARG A 347 7.48 15.50 22.72
N GLY A 348 7.03 15.09 23.89
CA GLY A 348 7.08 15.90 25.11
C GLY A 348 8.46 15.89 25.76
N GLY A 349 8.69 16.91 26.60
CA GLY A 349 9.86 17.14 27.46
C GLY A 349 10.57 18.45 27.09
N LEU A 350 10.23 19.60 27.71
CA LEU A 350 10.81 20.14 28.97
C LEU A 350 12.32 20.47 28.77
N ASP A 351 12.87 21.68 28.92
CA ASP A 351 12.57 22.89 29.71
C ASP A 351 13.27 24.11 29.08
N GLY A 352 12.83 25.33 29.41
CA GLY A 352 13.64 26.53 29.17
C GLY A 352 12.85 27.83 28.99
N GLU A 353 12.53 28.45 30.11
CA GLU A 353 12.10 29.85 30.31
C GLU A 353 12.35 30.81 29.13
N THR A 354 11.30 31.42 28.60
CA THR A 354 11.34 32.87 28.33
C THR A 354 9.94 33.47 28.41
N THR A 355 9.80 34.36 29.37
CA THR A 355 8.69 35.27 29.62
C THR A 355 8.53 36.24 28.46
N LEU A 356 7.32 36.33 27.89
CA LEU A 356 6.84 37.58 27.31
C LEU A 356 5.32 37.59 27.36
N ALA A 357 4.84 38.24 28.43
CA ALA A 357 3.49 38.74 28.52
C ALA A 357 3.27 39.86 27.49
N SER A 358 2.01 39.97 27.08
CA SER A 358 1.25 41.20 26.78
C SER A 358 0.65 41.31 25.37
N SER A 359 -0.63 41.71 25.37
CA SER A 359 -1.54 42.03 24.27
C SER A 359 -2.09 40.79 23.53
N LEU A 360 -3.39 40.59 23.35
CA LEU A 360 -4.56 41.47 23.46
C LEU A 360 -5.71 40.75 24.17
N SER A 361 -6.36 41.50 25.05
CA SER A 361 -7.71 41.27 25.54
C SER A 361 -8.75 41.72 24.50
N ASP A 362 -10.00 41.38 24.78
CA ASP A 362 -11.24 41.98 24.26
C ASP A 362 -11.97 41.15 23.19
N TYR A 363 -12.85 40.23 23.61
CA TYR A 363 -14.27 40.24 23.23
C TYR A 363 -15.09 39.54 24.33
N PRO A 364 -16.33 40.01 24.60
CA PRO A 364 -17.07 39.62 25.79
C PRO A 364 -17.86 38.33 25.61
N ASP A 365 -17.93 37.67 26.75
CA ASP A 365 -18.80 36.60 27.19
C ASP A 365 -20.29 37.00 27.01
N ASP A 366 -21.05 36.25 26.21
CA ASP A 366 -22.51 36.22 26.29
C ASP A 366 -22.94 34.80 26.61
N SER A 367 -23.13 34.61 27.91
CA SER A 367 -23.73 33.46 28.55
C SER A 367 -25.24 33.53 28.38
N ILE A 368 -25.81 32.55 27.67
CA ILE A 368 -27.24 32.22 27.80
C ILE A 368 -27.32 30.86 28.48
N CYS A 369 -27.64 30.93 29.78
CA CYS A 369 -28.21 29.84 30.54
C CYS A 369 -29.60 29.53 29.99
N LEU A 370 -29.84 28.28 29.58
CA LEU A 370 -31.18 27.70 29.65
C LEU A 370 -31.11 26.38 30.37
N GLU A 371 -32.06 26.26 31.28
CA GLU A 371 -32.17 25.30 32.34
C GLU A 371 -32.51 23.90 31.85
N MET A 372 -32.23 22.98 32.77
CA MET A 372 -32.52 21.56 32.77
C MET A 372 -34.02 21.30 32.60
N GLU A 373 -34.38 20.19 31.96
CA GLU A 373 -35.52 19.40 32.43
C GLU A 373 -35.32 17.91 32.12
N ASP A 374 -35.63 17.13 33.15
CA ASP A 374 -35.42 15.70 33.33
C ASP A 374 -36.38 14.84 32.51
N GLY A 375 -35.98 13.60 32.19
CA GLY A 375 -36.93 12.63 31.65
C GLY A 375 -36.33 11.33 31.10
N SER A 376 -35.79 10.49 31.98
CA SER A 376 -35.65 9.04 31.78
C SER A 376 -36.66 8.32 32.71
N PRO A 377 -36.87 6.99 32.66
CA PRO A 377 -36.74 5.99 31.57
C PRO A 377 -37.90 4.97 31.54
N LEU A 378 -38.18 4.32 30.40
CA LEU A 378 -38.83 2.99 30.33
C LEU A 378 -38.31 2.34 29.03
N GLY A 379 -37.58 1.23 28.99
CA GLY A 379 -37.72 -0.01 29.77
C GLY A 379 -38.69 -0.93 29.02
N MET A 380 -38.17 -1.92 28.26
CA MET A 380 -38.72 -3.27 28.02
C MET A 380 -37.99 -3.96 26.85
N THR A 381 -37.09 -4.87 27.19
CA THR A 381 -36.75 -6.07 26.41
C THR A 381 -37.94 -7.05 26.42
N PRO A 382 -38.07 -7.94 25.42
CA PRO A 382 -37.61 -9.31 25.68
C PRO A 382 -36.97 -10.03 24.47
N GLU A 383 -35.87 -10.74 24.73
CA GLU A 383 -35.47 -11.98 24.04
C GLU A 383 -36.38 -13.16 24.48
N PRO A 384 -36.16 -14.43 24.07
CA PRO A 384 -35.81 -15.02 22.77
C PRO A 384 -36.76 -16.19 22.39
N SER A 385 -36.69 -16.69 21.16
CA SER A 385 -37.20 -18.04 20.81
C SER A 385 -36.32 -18.63 19.70
N SER A 386 -35.36 -19.51 20.05
CA SER A 386 -35.45 -20.98 19.96
C SER A 386 -35.68 -21.50 18.52
N ASN A 387 -34.63 -22.04 17.86
CA ASN A 387 -34.33 -23.48 17.72
C ASN A 387 -35.37 -24.21 16.85
N TRP A 388 -35.08 -24.67 15.62
CA TRP A 388 -34.44 -25.94 15.17
C TRP A 388 -34.65 -26.05 13.63
N PRO A 389 -34.18 -27.08 12.88
CA PRO A 389 -32.99 -27.93 12.97
C PRO A 389 -32.13 -27.91 11.67
N LEU A 390 -30.92 -28.45 11.79
CA LEU A 390 -30.17 -29.03 10.67
C LEU A 390 -30.99 -30.13 9.98
N VAL A 391 -31.02 -30.11 8.65
CA VAL A 391 -31.22 -31.32 7.83
C VAL A 391 -29.94 -31.50 7.02
N MET A 392 -29.21 -32.54 7.37
CA MET A 392 -28.25 -33.20 6.49
C MET A 392 -29.02 -34.23 5.66
N ASP A 393 -28.79 -34.20 4.36
CA ASP A 393 -28.83 -35.32 3.41
C ASP A 393 -27.75 -34.88 2.38
N GLY A 394 -26.63 -35.60 2.13
CA GLY A 394 -26.52 -37.00 1.71
C GLY A 394 -27.22 -37.19 0.36
N ASP A 395 -26.66 -37.73 -0.70
CA ASP A 395 -25.35 -38.23 -1.12
C ASP A 395 -25.40 -38.18 -2.68
N ASP A 396 -24.39 -38.74 -3.34
CA ASP A 396 -24.36 -39.15 -4.77
C ASP A 396 -24.04 -38.04 -5.80
N ASP A 397 -22.81 -38.01 -6.34
CA ASP A 397 -22.35 -39.04 -7.28
C ASP A 397 -20.85 -38.88 -7.56
N ASP A 398 -20.21 -40.04 -7.49
CA ASP A 398 -18.79 -40.31 -7.56
C ASP A 398 -18.44 -40.75 -9.01
N LEU A 399 -17.16 -40.65 -9.35
CA LEU A 399 -16.45 -41.40 -10.41
C LEU A 399 -16.46 -40.87 -11.87
N ASP A 400 -15.27 -40.44 -12.30
CA ASP A 400 -14.59 -40.94 -13.51
C ASP A 400 -13.06 -40.76 -13.28
N LEU A 401 -12.35 -41.78 -12.79
CA LEU A 401 -11.62 -42.78 -13.57
C LEU A 401 -10.86 -42.21 -14.79
N TYR A 402 -9.54 -42.02 -14.64
CA TYR A 402 -8.61 -42.45 -15.67
C TYR A 402 -7.33 -43.03 -15.05
N SER A 403 -7.10 -44.27 -15.43
CA SER A 403 -6.07 -45.22 -15.03
C SER A 403 -4.71 -44.94 -15.68
N ASP A 404 -3.66 -45.25 -14.91
CA ASP A 404 -2.42 -45.99 -15.23
C ASP A 404 -1.81 -45.89 -16.65
N LYS A 405 -0.57 -45.38 -16.74
CA LYS A 405 0.73 -46.12 -16.79
C LYS A 405 0.99 -46.84 -18.12
N ASP A 406 2.04 -46.38 -18.80
CA ASP A 406 3.28 -47.14 -19.02
C ASP A 406 4.47 -46.18 -19.04
#